data_AF-I1PKD4-F1
#
_entry.id   AF-I1PKD4-F1
#
_cell.length_a   1.000
_cell.length_b   1.000
_cell.length_c   1.000
_cell.angle_alpha   90.00
_cell.angle_beta   90.00
_cell.angle_gamma   90.00
#
_symmetry.space_group_name_H-M   'P 1'
#
loop_
_entity.id
_entity.type
_entity.pdbx_description
1 polymer ?
#
loop_
_entity_poly.entity_id
_entity_poly.type
_entity_poly.pdbx_seq_one_letter_code
_entity_poly.pdbx_strand_id
1 'polypeptide(L)'
;YNPFQQKADCSRLCGNISVPYPFGLEEGCFARKLFHLNCTDANSSTLRLDNYNQVTAIHVEEGVVQLKHAGSGKDDREFIAIDGEPHLYDGPWEYSISVGWAVANLTCPEAKQNASGYACISTNSSCVPMNSTSGYVGYRCNCTAGFHGNPYIQNGCIGKEH
;
A
#
# COMPACT_ATOMS: atom_id res chain seq x y z
N TYR A 1 -9.29 -13.15 -1.15
CA TYR A 1 -8.90 -12.24 -0.07
C TYR A 1 -9.26 -12.94 1.21
N ASN A 2 -8.32 -13.10 2.13
CA ASN A 2 -8.59 -13.61 3.46
C ASN A 2 -8.80 -12.39 4.36
N PRO A 3 -9.95 -12.23 5.04
CA PRO A 3 -10.19 -11.07 5.89
C PRO A 3 -9.55 -11.17 7.27
N PHE A 4 -9.09 -12.36 7.68
CA PHE A 4 -8.45 -12.55 8.98
C PHE A 4 -6.99 -12.97 8.82
N GLN A 5 -6.12 -12.34 9.62
CA GLN A 5 -4.75 -12.79 9.81
C GLN A 5 -4.76 -14.22 10.36
N GLN A 6 -4.08 -15.14 9.68
CA GLN A 6 -4.12 -16.58 10.00
C GLN A 6 -3.04 -16.98 11.02
N LYS A 7 -1.96 -16.21 11.13
CA LYS A 7 -0.85 -16.44 12.07
C LYS A 7 -0.91 -15.37 13.18
N ALA A 8 -0.78 -15.72 14.45
CA ALA A 8 -0.82 -14.71 15.53
C ALA A 8 0.42 -13.80 15.54
N ASP A 9 1.62 -14.37 15.35
CA ASP A 9 2.91 -13.70 15.52
C ASP A 9 3.50 -13.26 14.17
N CYS A 10 2.84 -12.30 13.52
CA CYS A 10 3.31 -11.73 12.26
C CYS A 10 4.37 -10.66 12.49
N SER A 11 5.46 -10.72 11.73
CA SER A 11 6.41 -9.61 11.66
C SER A 11 5.76 -8.40 10.98
N ARG A 12 5.73 -7.26 11.68
CA ARG A 12 5.06 -6.01 11.24
C ARG A 12 6.01 -4.87 10.91
N LEU A 13 7.31 -5.12 10.92
CA LEU A 13 8.34 -4.13 10.65
C LEU A 13 9.34 -4.70 9.64
N CYS A 14 9.74 -3.85 8.70
CA CYS A 14 10.95 -4.05 7.89
C CYS A 14 11.87 -2.87 8.14
N GLY A 15 12.80 -3.04 9.09
CA GLY A 15 13.56 -1.92 9.65
C GLY A 15 12.64 -0.89 10.29
N ASN A 16 12.64 0.33 9.77
CA ASN A 16 11.76 1.42 10.24
C ASN A 16 10.40 1.49 9.55
N ILE A 17 10.13 0.64 8.56
CA ILE A 17 8.88 0.67 7.78
C ILE A 17 7.84 -0.24 8.44
N SER A 18 6.69 0.34 8.76
CA SER A 18 5.53 -0.39 9.27
C SER A 18 4.81 -1.15 8.15
N VAL A 19 4.51 -2.43 8.40
CA VAL A 19 3.81 -3.34 7.48
C VAL A 19 2.49 -3.80 8.11
N PRO A 20 1.48 -2.91 8.17
CA PRO A 20 0.18 -3.22 8.75
C PRO A 20 -0.61 -4.17 7.85
N TYR A 21 -1.51 -4.95 8.45
CA TYR A 21 -2.52 -5.68 7.70
C TYR A 21 -3.37 -4.69 6.85
N PRO A 22 -3.68 -4.97 5.56
CA PRO A 22 -3.73 -6.28 4.90
C PRO A 22 -2.41 -6.72 4.24
N PHE A 23 -1.34 -5.95 4.41
CA PHE A 23 0.01 -6.33 3.97
C PHE A 23 0.68 -7.26 4.98
N GLY A 24 1.71 -7.96 4.53
CA GLY A 24 2.45 -8.89 5.38
C GLY A 24 3.71 -9.40 4.71
N LEU A 25 4.64 -9.88 5.54
CA LEU A 25 5.95 -10.40 5.11
C LEU A 25 5.97 -11.93 5.00
N GLU A 26 5.02 -12.59 5.66
CA GLU A 26 4.98 -14.03 5.86
C GLU A 26 3.65 -14.62 5.41
N GLU A 27 3.64 -15.89 5.04
CA GLU A 27 2.40 -16.63 4.76
C GLU A 27 1.46 -16.59 5.96
N GLY A 28 0.18 -16.33 5.68
CA GLY A 28 -0.84 -16.13 6.72
C GLY A 28 -0.85 -14.74 7.37
N CYS A 29 0.08 -13.84 7.03
CA CYS A 29 0.15 -12.48 7.58
C CYS A 29 -0.35 -11.38 6.64
N PHE A 30 -0.61 -11.71 5.38
CA PHE A 30 -1.18 -10.83 4.35
C PHE A 30 -2.54 -11.36 3.88
N ALA A 31 -3.42 -10.46 3.45
CA ALA A 31 -4.79 -10.83 3.06
C ALA A 31 -4.89 -11.44 1.65
N ARG A 32 -3.89 -11.18 0.78
CA ARG A 32 -3.79 -11.76 -0.57
C ARG A 32 -2.38 -11.63 -1.12
N LYS A 33 -2.04 -12.42 -2.15
CA LYS A 33 -0.71 -12.44 -2.79
C LYS A 33 -0.18 -11.06 -3.19
N LEU A 34 -1.04 -10.16 -3.67
CA LEU A 34 -0.65 -8.79 -4.03
C LEU A 34 -0.11 -7.97 -2.83
N PHE A 35 -0.50 -8.32 -1.61
CA PHE A 35 -0.09 -7.63 -0.39
C PHE A 35 1.05 -8.35 0.34
N HIS A 36 1.61 -9.39 -0.28
CA HIS A 36 2.84 -10.02 0.21
C HIS A 36 4.02 -9.15 -0.19
N LEU A 37 4.74 -8.62 0.80
CA LEU A 37 5.92 -7.79 0.61
C LEU A 37 7.18 -8.56 1.02
N ASN A 38 8.30 -8.22 0.42
CA ASN A 38 9.59 -8.84 0.73
C ASN A 38 10.52 -7.85 1.42
N CYS A 39 10.88 -8.14 2.66
CA CYS A 39 11.91 -7.40 3.40
C CYS A 39 13.27 -8.05 3.14
N THR A 40 14.08 -7.43 2.28
CA THR A 40 15.37 -8.02 1.88
C THR A 40 16.49 -7.69 2.86
N ASP A 41 16.42 -6.54 3.52
CA ASP A 41 17.38 -6.14 4.55
C ASP A 41 16.69 -5.22 5.57
N ALA A 42 16.50 -5.73 6.78
CA ALA A 42 15.88 -4.99 7.87
C ALA A 42 16.78 -3.88 8.43
N ASN A 43 18.10 -3.94 8.25
CA ASN A 43 19.00 -2.90 8.74
C ASN A 43 18.92 -1.65 7.87
N SER A 44 18.81 -1.82 6.55
CA SER A 44 18.61 -0.72 5.59
C SER A 44 17.13 -0.39 5.33
N SER A 45 16.20 -1.13 5.95
CA SER A 45 14.74 -0.99 5.73
C SER A 45 14.34 -1.19 4.27
N THR A 46 15.01 -2.10 3.56
CA THR A 46 14.71 -2.37 2.15
C THR A 46 13.49 -3.29 2.05
N LEU A 47 12.31 -2.68 1.88
CA LEU A 47 11.03 -3.35 1.64
C LEU A 47 10.66 -3.27 0.16
N ARG A 48 10.31 -4.41 -0.45
CA ARG A 48 10.02 -4.51 -1.88
C ARG A 48 8.61 -5.03 -2.12
N LEU A 49 7.92 -4.39 -3.06
CA LEU A 49 6.68 -4.89 -3.65
C LEU A 49 7.00 -5.85 -4.81
N ASP A 50 8.02 -5.51 -5.61
CA ASP A 50 8.56 -6.33 -6.69
C ASP A 50 10.05 -6.00 -6.93
N ASN A 51 10.61 -6.40 -8.07
CA ASN A 51 12.02 -6.19 -8.40
C ASN A 51 12.39 -4.72 -8.66
N TYR A 52 11.42 -3.86 -8.95
CA TYR A 52 11.61 -2.46 -9.36
C TYR A 52 11.07 -1.48 -8.31
N ASN A 53 10.03 -1.88 -7.59
CA ASN A 53 9.28 -1.01 -6.69
C ASN A 53 9.65 -1.29 -5.23
N GLN A 54 10.33 -0.33 -4.61
CA GLN A 54 10.59 -0.33 -3.18
C GLN A 54 9.46 0.39 -2.45
N VAL A 55 8.95 -0.18 -1.37
CA VAL A 55 7.94 0.46 -0.53
C VAL A 55 8.68 1.30 0.51
N THR A 56 8.32 2.58 0.62
CA THR A 56 8.88 3.49 1.64
C THR A 56 7.92 3.71 2.81
N ALA A 57 6.61 3.68 2.56
CA ALA A 57 5.58 3.81 3.59
C ALA A 57 4.25 3.22 3.14
N ILE A 58 3.43 2.78 4.11
CA ILE A 58 2.08 2.27 3.89
C ILE A 58 1.12 3.05 4.78
N HIS A 59 0.23 3.85 4.18
CA HIS A 59 -0.75 4.66 4.89
C HIS A 59 -2.15 4.04 4.74
N VAL A 60 -2.51 3.16 5.67
CA VAL A 60 -3.77 2.40 5.66
C VAL A 60 -5.00 3.29 5.60
N GLU A 61 -5.03 4.35 6.41
CA GLU A 61 -6.16 5.26 6.52
C GLU A 61 -6.38 6.05 5.22
N GLU A 62 -5.31 6.62 4.68
CA GLU A 62 -5.33 7.36 3.43
C GLU A 62 -5.60 6.46 2.22
N GLY A 63 -5.20 5.18 2.30
CA GLY A 63 -5.34 4.22 1.23
C GLY A 63 -4.22 4.29 0.21
N VAL A 64 -3.01 4.71 0.60
CA VAL A 64 -1.86 4.88 -0.29
C VAL A 64 -0.61 4.12 0.15
N VAL A 65 0.08 3.52 -0.81
CA VAL A 65 1.43 2.97 -0.64
C VAL A 65 2.40 3.91 -1.33
N GLN A 66 3.41 4.37 -0.60
CA GLN A 66 4.50 5.15 -1.16
C GLN A 66 5.55 4.20 -1.72
N LEU A 67 5.84 4.35 -3.01
CA LEU A 67 6.83 3.58 -3.72
C LEU A 67 7.99 4.49 -4.15
N LYS A 68 9.20 4.00 -3.96
CA LYS A 68 10.42 4.56 -4.55
C LYS A 68 10.81 3.67 -5.73
N HIS A 69 10.81 4.26 -6.91
CA HIS A 69 11.28 3.59 -8.12
C HIS A 69 12.75 3.92 -8.32
N ALA A 70 13.60 2.89 -8.39
CA ALA A 70 14.97 3.05 -8.85
C ALA A 70 14.94 2.89 -10.37
N GLY A 71 14.93 4.00 -11.12
CA GLY A 71 15.01 3.93 -12.57
C GLY A 71 16.29 3.19 -12.97
N SER A 72 16.16 2.13 -13.76
CA SER A 72 17.32 1.54 -14.43
C SER A 72 17.75 2.52 -15.53
N GLY A 73 18.65 3.43 -15.21
CA GLY A 73 19.26 4.36 -16.16
C GLY A 73 19.82 3.58 -17.35
N LYS A 74 19.12 3.66 -18.48
CA LYS A 74 19.63 3.30 -19.81
C LYS A 74 19.25 4.34 -20.86
N ASP A 75 18.71 5.47 -20.43
CA ASP A 75 18.29 6.55 -21.31
C ASP A 75 18.64 7.87 -20.61
N ASP A 76 19.95 8.11 -20.46
CA ASP A 76 20.52 9.42 -20.11
C ASP A 76 20.18 10.36 -21.27
N ARG A 77 18.96 10.90 -21.28
CA ARG A 77 18.59 11.93 -22.24
C ARG A 77 19.00 13.27 -21.67
N GLU A 78 20.08 13.80 -22.20
CA GLU A 78 20.50 15.18 -22.02
C GLU A 78 19.32 16.12 -22.31
N PHE A 79 18.80 16.82 -21.30
CA PHE A 79 17.58 17.63 -21.49
C PHE A 79 17.87 19.04 -22.02
N ILE A 80 19.00 19.65 -21.65
CA ILE A 80 19.34 21.03 -22.05
C ILE A 80 20.86 21.22 -22.10
N ALA A 81 21.38 21.57 -23.28
CA ALA A 81 22.75 22.04 -23.48
C ALA A 81 22.73 23.49 -23.99
N ILE A 82 23.49 24.38 -23.34
CA ILE A 82 23.72 25.76 -23.77
C ILE A 82 25.22 25.92 -23.99
N ASP A 83 25.62 26.41 -25.16
CA ASP A 83 27.03 26.57 -25.52
C ASP A 83 27.76 27.48 -24.53
N GLY A 84 28.83 26.96 -23.94
CA GLY A 84 29.65 27.66 -22.94
C GLY A 84 29.20 27.47 -21.49
N GLU A 85 28.09 26.78 -21.24
CA GLU A 85 27.58 26.49 -19.90
C GLU A 85 27.63 24.97 -19.58
N PRO A 86 27.68 24.58 -18.29
CA PRO A 86 27.51 23.19 -17.90
C PRO A 86 26.13 22.66 -18.31
N HIS A 87 26.08 21.44 -18.85
CA HIS A 87 24.82 20.79 -19.19
C HIS A 87 23.99 20.46 -17.94
N LEU A 88 22.67 20.58 -18.05
CA LEU A 88 21.74 20.05 -17.05
C LEU A 88 21.56 18.56 -17.33
N TYR A 89 22.17 17.71 -16.52
CA TYR A 89 21.95 16.26 -16.54
C TYR A 89 20.92 15.85 -15.48
N ASP A 90 20.16 14.82 -15.81
CA ASP A 90 19.41 14.04 -14.85
C ASP A 90 20.35 13.10 -14.08
N GLY A 91 20.38 13.23 -12.76
CA GLY A 91 20.99 12.21 -11.90
C GLY A 91 20.20 10.90 -11.93
N PRO A 92 20.68 9.82 -11.28
CA PRO A 92 19.93 8.56 -11.20
C PRO A 92 18.50 8.84 -10.73
N TRP A 93 17.53 8.56 -11.59
CA TRP A 93 16.12 8.88 -11.34
C TRP A 93 15.61 8.06 -10.15
N GLU A 94 15.58 8.69 -8.98
CA GLU A 94 14.78 8.26 -7.85
C GLU A 94 13.53 9.13 -7.78
N TYR A 95 12.41 8.62 -8.25
CA TYR A 95 11.12 9.28 -8.04
C TYR A 95 10.27 8.47 -7.05
N SER A 96 9.54 9.20 -6.22
CA SER A 96 8.58 8.62 -5.28
C SER A 96 7.16 8.81 -5.82
N ILE A 97 6.36 7.75 -5.80
CA ILE A 97 4.96 7.76 -6.26
C ILE A 97 4.05 7.23 -5.16
N SER A 98 2.89 7.86 -4.98
CA SER A 98 1.83 7.37 -4.10
C SER A 98 0.79 6.62 -4.92
N VAL A 99 0.60 5.34 -4.64
CA VAL A 99 -0.36 4.48 -5.36
C VAL A 99 -1.49 4.03 -4.43
N GLY A 100 -2.72 4.14 -4.91
CA GLY A 100 -3.88 3.58 -4.22
C GLY A 100 -4.01 2.06 -4.44
N TRP A 101 -4.65 1.35 -3.52
CA TRP A 101 -4.99 -0.06 -3.70
C TRP A 101 -6.50 -0.32 -3.60
N ALA A 102 -6.91 -1.46 -4.16
CA ALA A 102 -8.21 -2.07 -3.91
C ALA A 102 -8.01 -3.46 -3.31
N VAL A 103 -8.87 -3.83 -2.36
CA VAL A 103 -8.76 -5.15 -1.69
C VAL A 103 -9.31 -6.28 -2.54
N ALA A 104 -10.31 -6.00 -3.37
CA ALA A 104 -10.84 -6.91 -4.38
C ALA A 104 -11.47 -6.13 -5.53
N ASN A 105 -11.54 -6.77 -6.71
CA ASN A 105 -12.26 -6.26 -7.86
C ASN A 105 -13.75 -6.64 -7.73
N LEU A 106 -14.43 -5.97 -6.79
CA LEU A 106 -15.86 -6.11 -6.51
C LEU A 106 -16.41 -4.73 -6.17
N THR A 107 -17.69 -4.51 -6.48
CA THR A 107 -18.43 -3.38 -5.97
C THR A 107 -18.74 -3.55 -4.48
N CYS A 108 -19.01 -2.44 -3.78
CA CYS A 108 -19.40 -2.53 -2.36
C CYS A 108 -20.66 -3.39 -2.11
N PRO A 109 -21.73 -3.32 -2.93
CA PRO A 109 -22.87 -4.23 -2.79
C PRO A 109 -22.49 -5.70 -2.94
N GLU A 110 -21.69 -6.05 -3.95
CA GLU A 110 -21.21 -7.43 -4.16
C GLU A 110 -20.33 -7.90 -3.01
N ALA A 111 -19.42 -7.04 -2.54
CA ALA A 111 -18.52 -7.35 -1.44
C ALA A 111 -19.28 -7.65 -0.14
N LYS A 112 -20.33 -6.88 0.16
CA LYS A 112 -21.18 -7.07 1.35
C LYS A 112 -22.01 -8.35 1.31
N GLN A 113 -22.30 -8.88 0.11
CA GLN A 113 -22.98 -10.17 -0.03
C GLN A 113 -22.04 -11.35 0.27
N ASN A 114 -20.73 -11.18 0.03
CA ASN A 114 -19.73 -12.20 0.31
C ASN A 114 -19.20 -12.09 1.75
N ALA A 115 -19.96 -12.62 2.72
CA ALA A 115 -19.60 -12.58 4.13
C ALA A 115 -18.22 -13.20 4.44
N SER A 116 -17.83 -14.27 3.73
CA SER A 116 -16.54 -14.94 3.94
C SER A 116 -15.32 -14.17 3.44
N GLY A 117 -15.51 -13.24 2.50
CA GLY A 117 -14.44 -12.51 1.83
C GLY A 117 -14.48 -10.99 2.03
N TYR A 118 -15.42 -10.48 2.82
CA TYR A 118 -15.59 -9.05 3.05
C TYR A 118 -14.45 -8.48 3.90
N ALA A 119 -13.79 -7.45 3.39
CA ALA A 119 -12.55 -6.94 3.96
C ALA A 119 -12.71 -5.96 5.12
N CYS A 120 -13.85 -5.26 5.20
CA CYS A 120 -14.04 -4.18 6.18
C CYS A 120 -14.59 -4.78 7.47
N ILE A 121 -13.69 -5.39 8.26
CA ILE A 121 -14.08 -6.17 9.45
C ILE A 121 -14.20 -5.32 10.70
N SER A 122 -13.59 -4.13 10.74
CA SER A 122 -13.76 -3.23 11.87
C SER A 122 -15.21 -2.75 11.97
N THR A 123 -15.80 -2.78 13.17
CA THR A 123 -17.19 -2.36 13.41
C THR A 123 -17.48 -0.94 12.92
N ASN A 124 -16.50 -0.03 13.11
CA ASN A 124 -16.59 1.37 12.70
C ASN A 124 -15.87 1.60 11.37
N SER A 125 -16.11 0.73 10.39
CA SER A 125 -15.58 0.86 9.04
C SER A 125 -16.65 0.74 7.97
N SER A 126 -16.37 1.34 6.82
CA SER A 126 -17.24 1.32 5.65
C SER A 126 -16.49 0.95 4.39
N CYS A 127 -17.20 0.37 3.44
CA CYS A 127 -16.71 0.06 2.10
C CYS A 127 -16.75 1.33 1.24
N VAL A 128 -15.66 1.61 0.53
CA VAL A 128 -15.50 2.77 -0.35
C VAL A 128 -15.12 2.30 -1.75
N PRO A 129 -15.86 2.68 -2.81
CA PRO A 129 -15.50 2.34 -4.20
C PRO A 129 -14.25 3.11 -4.64
N MET A 130 -13.42 2.47 -5.46
CA MET A 130 -12.18 3.00 -6.00
C MET A 130 -12.22 3.05 -7.52
N ASN A 131 -11.89 4.22 -8.06
CA ASN A 131 -11.78 4.46 -9.49
C ASN A 131 -10.37 4.94 -9.83
N SER A 132 -9.84 4.50 -10.97
CA SER A 132 -8.69 5.11 -11.62
C SER A 132 -9.16 6.01 -12.78
N THR A 133 -8.23 6.65 -13.47
CA THR A 133 -8.50 7.38 -14.71
C THR A 133 -9.04 6.48 -15.81
N SER A 134 -8.81 5.18 -15.74
CA SER A 134 -9.27 4.18 -16.73
C SER A 134 -10.58 3.48 -16.33
N GLY A 135 -11.16 3.81 -15.18
CA GLY A 135 -12.44 3.26 -14.73
C GLY A 135 -12.38 2.59 -13.35
N TYR A 136 -13.36 1.72 -13.07
CA TYR A 136 -13.51 1.07 -11.77
C TYR A 136 -12.38 0.07 -11.49
N VAL A 137 -11.78 0.16 -10.30
CA VAL A 137 -10.66 -0.73 -9.88
C VAL A 137 -11.14 -1.78 -8.87
N GLY A 138 -12.10 -1.43 -8.02
CA GLY A 138 -12.56 -2.26 -6.92
C GLY A 138 -13.00 -1.43 -5.73
N TYR A 139 -12.96 -2.03 -4.53
CA TYR A 139 -13.26 -1.32 -3.30
C TYR A 139 -12.08 -1.33 -2.33
N ARG A 140 -12.13 -0.41 -1.35
CA ARG A 140 -11.29 -0.42 -0.16
C ARG A 140 -12.15 -0.18 1.09
N CYS A 141 -11.53 -0.24 2.26
CA CYS A 141 -12.19 0.03 3.52
C CYS A 141 -11.65 1.34 4.10
N ASN A 142 -12.53 2.10 4.74
CA ASN A 142 -12.16 3.29 5.48
C ASN A 142 -12.87 3.30 6.82
N CYS A 143 -12.26 3.88 7.85
CA CYS A 143 -12.96 4.10 9.11
C CYS A 143 -14.12 5.09 8.90
N THR A 144 -15.23 4.88 9.61
CA THR A 144 -16.37 5.79 9.57
C THR A 144 -16.02 7.11 10.26
N ALA A 145 -16.78 8.17 9.96
CA ALA A 145 -16.55 9.50 10.55
C ALA A 145 -16.44 9.43 12.08
N GLY A 146 -15.42 10.09 12.64
CA GLY A 146 -15.11 10.07 14.08
C GLY A 146 -14.13 8.98 14.52
N PHE A 147 -13.75 8.05 13.63
CA PHE A 147 -12.83 6.95 13.91
C PHE A 147 -11.61 6.97 13.00
N HIS A 148 -10.47 6.51 13.52
CA HIS A 148 -9.17 6.49 12.85
C HIS A 148 -8.46 5.15 13.05
N GLY A 149 -7.48 4.84 12.21
CA GLY A 149 -6.71 3.59 12.31
C GLY A 149 -6.97 2.62 11.16
N ASN A 150 -7.07 1.32 11.48
CA ASN A 150 -7.05 0.25 10.50
C ASN A 150 -8.42 -0.43 10.33
N PRO A 151 -9.15 -0.18 9.23
CA PRO A 151 -10.47 -0.77 9.00
C PRO A 151 -10.44 -2.27 8.67
N TYR A 152 -9.26 -2.83 8.37
CA TYR A 152 -9.06 -4.24 8.02
C TYR A 152 -8.78 -5.13 9.22
N ILE A 153 -8.77 -4.58 10.43
CA ILE A 153 -8.54 -5.31 11.69
C ILE A 153 -9.79 -5.18 12.56
N GLN A 154 -10.19 -6.25 13.24
CA GLN A 154 -11.30 -6.22 14.18
C GLN A 154 -11.03 -5.14 15.26
N ASN A 155 -11.98 -4.21 15.45
CA ASN A 155 -11.82 -3.06 16.35
C ASN A 155 -10.62 -2.14 16.02
N GLY A 156 -10.08 -2.21 14.80
CA GLY A 156 -8.92 -1.39 14.40
C GLY A 156 -9.25 0.08 14.11
N CYS A 157 -10.54 0.43 14.00
CA CYS A 157 -10.99 1.81 13.94
C CYS A 157 -11.31 2.29 15.36
N ILE A 158 -10.48 3.18 15.89
CA ILE A 158 -10.54 3.70 17.26
C ILE A 158 -11.14 5.10 17.21
N GLY A 159 -12.06 5.39 18.13
CA GLY A 159 -12.69 6.71 18.22
C GLY A 159 -11.65 7.76 18.60
N LYS A 160 -11.74 8.96 18.02
CA LYS A 160 -11.03 10.12 18.55
C LYS A 160 -11.65 10.46 19.90
N GLU A 161 -11.00 10.10 21.00
CA GLU A 161 -11.37 10.63 22.30
C GLU A 161 -11.23 12.17 22.25
N HIS A 162 -12.24 12.87 22.76
CA HIS A 162 -12.28 14.32 22.89
C HIS A 162 -11.72 14.75 24.24
#